data_AF-A0A1I1Q2F7-F1
#
_entry.id   AF-A0A1I1Q2F7-F1
#
_cell.length_a   1.000
_cell.length_b   1.000
_cell.length_c   1.000
_cell.angle_alpha   90.00
_cell.angle_beta   90.00
_cell.angle_gamma   90.00
#
_symmetry.space_group_name_H-M   'P 1'
#
loop_
_entity.id
_entity.type
_entity.pdbx_description
1 polymer ?
#
loop_
_entity_poly.entity_id
_entity_poly.type
_entity_poly.pdbx_seq_one_letter_code
_entity_poly.pdbx_strand_id
1 'polypeptide(L)'
;MSKLIKNSNFKEDNSHNEKAYEFINKHLPVTYVELTISRIIKKGQPAPSKALIRNVRNKTIVRNDILLALVEVAYENKEAIERIKLLTS
;
A
#
# COMPACT_ATOMS: atom_id res chain seq x y z
N MET A 1 -33.00 -11.45 -2.72
CA MET A 1 -31.90 -11.23 -1.76
C MET A 1 -30.70 -12.06 -2.20
N SER A 2 -29.72 -11.44 -2.83
CA SER A 2 -28.51 -12.14 -3.28
C SER A 2 -27.61 -12.44 -2.08
N LYS A 3 -27.43 -13.72 -1.77
CA LYS A 3 -26.51 -14.19 -0.72
C LYS A 3 -25.09 -13.88 -1.16
N LEU A 4 -24.42 -12.97 -0.44
CA LEU A 4 -22.99 -12.72 -0.57
C LEU A 4 -22.25 -13.93 -0.01
N ILE A 5 -21.72 -14.76 -0.90
CA ILE A 5 -20.86 -15.88 -0.55
C ILE A 5 -19.54 -15.28 -0.05
N LYS A 6 -19.34 -15.26 1.27
CA LYS A 6 -18.03 -15.03 1.88
C LYS A 6 -17.15 -16.22 1.54
N ASN A 7 -16.33 -16.10 0.51
CA ASN A 7 -15.32 -17.10 0.19
C ASN A 7 -14.21 -17.00 1.26
N SER A 8 -14.35 -17.77 2.33
CA SER A 8 -13.42 -17.89 3.44
C SER A 8 -12.34 -18.92 3.12
N ASN A 9 -11.43 -18.59 2.20
CA ASN A 9 -10.16 -19.31 2.00
C ASN A 9 -8.95 -18.42 2.36
N PHE A 10 -9.02 -17.76 3.52
CA PHE A 10 -7.92 -16.97 4.08
C PHE A 10 -7.28 -17.75 5.24
N LYS A 11 -6.55 -18.82 4.94
CA LYS A 11 -5.71 -19.50 5.92
C LYS A 11 -4.37 -19.83 5.26
N GLU A 12 -3.31 -19.32 5.90
CA GLU A 12 -1.88 -19.72 5.80
C GLU A 12 -0.87 -18.92 4.95
N ASP A 13 -1.23 -18.05 3.99
CA ASP A 13 -0.23 -17.23 3.26
C ASP A 13 -0.14 -15.74 3.67
N ASN A 14 -0.77 -15.35 4.79
CA ASN A 14 -0.97 -13.95 5.16
C ASN A 14 0.23 -13.23 5.81
N SER A 15 1.34 -13.91 6.11
CA SER A 15 2.47 -13.30 6.83
C SER A 15 3.08 -12.11 6.08
N HIS A 16 3.22 -12.22 4.76
CA HIS A 16 3.86 -11.19 3.94
C HIS A 16 2.98 -9.94 3.79
N ASN A 17 1.68 -10.15 3.56
CA ASN A 17 0.73 -9.04 3.46
C ASN A 17 0.59 -8.32 4.80
N GLU A 18 0.56 -9.05 5.92
CA GLU A 18 0.49 -8.45 7.25
C GLU A 18 1.70 -7.57 7.56
N LYS A 19 2.92 -8.08 7.31
CA LYS A 19 4.17 -7.29 7.40
C LYS A 19 4.16 -6.06 6.49
N ALA A 20 3.65 -6.19 5.26
CA ALA A 20 3.51 -5.06 4.34
C ALA A 20 2.61 -3.98 4.93
N TYR A 21 1.45 -4.36 5.49
CA TYR A 21 0.54 -3.41 6.11
C TYR A 21 1.11 -2.76 7.38
N GLU A 22 1.83 -3.50 8.22
CA GLU A 22 2.53 -2.94 9.37
C GLU A 22 3.56 -1.89 8.95
N PHE A 23 4.35 -2.20 7.93
CA PHE A 23 5.35 -1.28 7.39
C PHE A 23 4.70 -0.01 6.81
N ILE A 24 3.63 -0.18 6.02
CA ILE A 24 2.82 0.92 5.48
C ILE A 24 2.29 1.79 6.62
N ASN A 25 1.71 1.22 7.67
CA ASN A 25 1.14 2.00 8.77
C ASN A 25 2.18 2.89 9.48
N LYS A 26 3.44 2.47 9.50
CA LYS A 26 4.52 3.20 10.15
C LYS A 26 5.15 4.28 9.28
N HIS A 27 5.22 4.06 7.97
CA HIS A 27 6.08 4.84 7.08
C HIS A 27 5.36 5.50 5.90
N LEU A 28 4.08 5.22 5.69
CA LEU A 28 3.34 5.79 4.56
C LEU A 28 3.05 7.29 4.81
N PRO A 29 3.41 8.19 3.88
CA PRO A 29 3.15 9.63 4.03
C PRO A 29 1.67 9.96 3.84
N VAL A 30 1.22 11.14 4.29
CA VAL A 30 -0.19 11.58 4.13
C VAL A 30 -0.58 11.72 2.65
N THR A 31 0.38 12.10 1.80
CA THR A 31 0.20 12.28 0.34
C THR A 31 0.24 10.98 -0.46
N TYR A 32 0.22 9.82 0.20
CA TYR A 32 0.45 8.51 -0.43
C TYR A 32 -0.43 8.21 -1.63
N VAL A 33 -1.67 8.68 -1.66
CA VAL A 33 -2.61 8.35 -2.74
C VAL A 33 -2.05 8.82 -4.09
N GLU A 34 -1.60 10.06 -4.18
CA GLU A 34 -1.04 10.62 -5.42
C GLU A 34 0.31 10.00 -5.77
N LEU A 35 1.13 9.73 -4.74
CA LEU A 35 2.43 9.07 -4.91
C LEU A 35 2.29 7.64 -5.42
N THR A 36 1.31 6.88 -4.93
CA THR A 36 1.00 5.53 -5.37
C THR A 36 0.45 5.52 -6.79
N ILE A 37 -0.43 6.46 -7.17
CA ILE A 37 -0.88 6.62 -8.55
C ILE A 37 0.32 6.86 -9.46
N SER A 38 1.18 7.82 -9.10
CA SER A 38 2.38 8.16 -9.87
C SER A 38 3.32 6.96 -10.00
N ARG A 39 3.48 6.15 -8.95
CA ARG A 39 4.29 4.93 -8.97
C ARG A 39 3.76 3.90 -9.96
N ILE A 40 2.44 3.67 -9.95
CA ILE A 40 1.79 2.68 -10.81
C ILE A 40 1.85 3.13 -12.28
N ILE A 41 1.62 4.41 -12.56
CA ILE A 41 1.76 4.98 -13.91
C ILE A 41 3.21 4.86 -14.40
N LYS A 42 4.21 5.14 -13.57
CA LYS A 42 5.64 4.98 -13.92
C LYS A 42 6.00 3.54 -14.30
N LYS A 43 5.26 2.55 -13.79
CA LYS A 43 5.41 1.13 -14.14
C LYS A 43 4.66 0.73 -15.41
N GLY A 44 4.07 1.68 -16.14
CA GLY A 44 3.33 1.44 -17.37
C GLY A 44 1.89 0.91 -17.16
N GLN A 45 1.39 0.94 -15.93
CA GLN A 45 0.05 0.47 -15.60
C GLN A 45 -0.96 1.64 -15.63
N PRO A 46 -2.24 1.36 -15.95
CA PRO A 46 -3.27 2.39 -15.92
C PRO A 46 -3.47 2.94 -14.51
N ALA A 47 -3.77 4.23 -14.41
CA ALA A 47 -3.99 4.89 -13.14
C ALA A 47 -5.18 4.27 -12.40
N PRO A 48 -4.99 3.71 -11.19
CA PRO A 48 -6.11 3.23 -10.39
C PRO A 48 -6.88 4.40 -9.79
N SER A 49 -8.15 4.18 -9.44
CA SER A 49 -8.94 5.21 -8.76
C SER A 49 -8.42 5.45 -7.34
N LYS A 50 -8.56 6.69 -6.86
CA LYS A 50 -8.20 7.07 -5.48
C LYS A 50 -8.93 6.21 -4.44
N ALA A 51 -10.18 5.87 -4.70
CA ALA A 51 -10.99 4.99 -3.85
C ALA A 51 -10.39 3.58 -3.78
N LEU A 52 -9.93 3.03 -4.92
CA LEU A 52 -9.33 1.71 -4.97
C LEU A 52 -8.06 1.64 -4.11
N ILE A 53 -7.20 2.65 -4.18
CA ILE A 53 -5.98 2.72 -3.35
C ILE A 53 -6.33 2.76 -1.85
N ARG A 54 -7.30 3.60 -1.46
CA ARG A 54 -7.74 3.69 -0.06
C ARG A 54 -8.31 2.37 0.44
N ASN A 55 -9.08 1.67 -0.39
CA ASN A 55 -9.67 0.38 -0.05
C ASN A 55 -8.60 -0.70 0.15
N VAL A 56 -7.53 -0.70 -0.66
CA VAL A 56 -6.38 -1.60 -0.45
C VAL A 56 -5.65 -1.24 0.84
N ARG A 57 -5.32 0.04 1.05
CA ARG A 57 -4.66 0.52 2.28
C ARG A 57 -5.45 0.13 3.53
N ASN A 58 -6.78 0.21 3.48
CA ASN A 58 -7.68 -0.14 4.58
C ASN A 58 -8.01 -1.63 4.68
N LYS A 59 -7.30 -2.50 3.92
CA LYS A 59 -7.51 -3.96 3.90
C LYS A 59 -8.94 -4.38 3.51
N THR A 60 -9.70 -3.50 2.84
CA THR A 60 -11.08 -3.79 2.42
C THR A 60 -11.12 -4.66 1.16
N ILE A 61 -10.12 -4.51 0.30
CA ILE A 61 -9.92 -5.32 -0.90
C ILE A 61 -8.46 -5.74 -1.01
N VAL A 62 -8.19 -6.83 -1.71
CA VAL A 62 -6.83 -7.33 -1.92
C VAL A 62 -6.43 -7.14 -3.38
N ARG A 63 -5.41 -6.31 -3.59
CA ARG A 63 -4.79 -6.02 -4.89
C ARG A 63 -3.28 -5.89 -4.70
N ASN A 64 -2.54 -6.94 -5.06
CA ASN A 64 -1.12 -7.06 -4.77
C ASN A 64 -0.27 -6.00 -5.48
N ASP A 65 -0.66 -5.60 -6.69
CA ASP A 65 -0.04 -4.53 -7.47
C ASP A 65 -0.08 -3.19 -6.72
N ILE A 66 -1.25 -2.85 -6.16
CA ILE A 66 -1.43 -1.62 -5.38
C ILE A 66 -0.75 -1.73 -4.02
N LEU A 67 -0.84 -2.90 -3.36
CA LEU A 67 -0.17 -3.14 -2.10
C LEU A 67 1.35 -2.97 -2.23
N LEU A 68 1.95 -3.55 -3.27
CA LEU A 68 3.36 -3.39 -3.57
C LEU A 68 3.72 -1.91 -3.79
N ALA A 69 2.94 -1.18 -4.59
CA ALA A 69 3.18 0.24 -4.81
C ALA A 69 3.05 1.08 -3.52
N LEU A 70 2.15 0.72 -2.59
CA LEU A 70 2.05 1.34 -1.27
C LEU A 70 3.30 1.08 -0.42
N VAL A 71 3.82 -0.16 -0.43
CA VAL A 71 5.06 -0.51 0.28
C VAL A 71 6.24 0.29 -0.26
N GLU A 72 6.39 0.39 -1.58
CA GLU A 72 7.46 1.17 -2.21
C GLU A 72 7.42 2.66 -1.88
N VAL A 73 6.21 3.24 -1.83
CA VAL A 73 6.04 4.65 -1.41
C VAL A 73 6.39 4.81 0.07
N ALA A 74 5.97 3.88 0.94
CA ALA A 74 6.34 3.90 2.34
C ALA A 74 7.87 3.76 2.55
N TYR A 75 8.53 2.94 1.72
CA TYR A 75 9.97 2.72 1.78
C TYR A 75 10.75 4.00 1.44
N GLU A 76 10.41 4.66 0.33
CA GLU A 76 11.04 5.93 -0.05
C GLU A 76 10.85 7.02 1.01
N ASN A 77 9.67 7.10 1.63
CA ASN A 77 9.42 8.05 2.70
C ASN A 77 10.26 7.75 3.95
N LYS A 78 10.40 6.47 4.32
CA LYS A 78 11.30 6.05 5.41
C LYS A 78 12.73 6.48 5.13
N GLU A 79 13.27 6.16 3.96
CA GLU A 79 14.64 6.55 3.57
C GLU A 79 14.84 8.06 3.60
N ALA A 80 13.88 8.83 3.10
CA ALA A 80 13.95 10.29 3.11
C ALA A 80 14.05 10.84 4.54
N ILE A 81 13.22 10.32 5.47
CA ILE A 81 13.25 10.71 6.89
C ILE A 81 14.60 10.34 7.52
N GLU A 82 15.12 9.14 7.25
CA GLU A 82 16.42 8.69 7.79
C GLU A 82 17.57 9.58 7.29
N ARG A 83 17.58 9.94 6.00
CA ARG A 83 18.59 10.85 5.44
C ARG A 83 18.50 12.24 6.06
N ILE A 84 17.30 12.78 6.26
CA ILE A 84 17.12 14.09 6.91
C ILE A 84 17.64 14.06 8.34
N LYS A 85 17.37 12.98 9.10
CA LYS A 85 17.86 12.83 10.47
C LYS A 85 19.38 12.84 10.55
N LEU A 86 20.06 12.16 9.63
CA LEU A 86 21.53 12.17 9.57
C LEU A 86 22.13 13.56 9.34
N LEU A 87 21.38 14.47 8.70
CA LEU A 87 21.84 15.83 8.41
C LEU A 87 21.47 16.84 9.50
N THR A 88 20.59 16.46 10.43
CA THR A 88 19.97 17.38 11.40
C THR A 88 20.19 16.98 12.86
N SER A 89 20.75 15.79 13.11
CA SER A 89 21.13 15.27 14.43
C SER A 89 22.65 15.34 14.62
#